data_AF-A0ABD0PR66-F1
#
_entry.id   AF-A0ABD0PR66-F1
#
_cell.length_a   1.000
_cell.length_b   1.000
_cell.length_c   1.000
_cell.angle_alpha   90.00
_cell.angle_beta   90.00
_cell.angle_gamma   90.00
#
_symmetry.space_group_name_H-M   'P 1'
#
loop_
_entity.id
_entity.type
_entity.pdbx_description
1 polymer ?
#
loop_
_entity_poly.entity_id
_entity_poly.type
_entity_poly.pdbx_seq_one_letter_code
_entity_poly.pdbx_strand_id
1 'polypeptide(L)' 'MCTFADQLTTIVPVAVAAALSTYLLTRYFSSQSSPKSRVNMSINKDSPKVVHSFDMEDIGNKAVYCRCWRSKK' A
#
# COMPACT_ATOMS: atom_id res chain seq x y z
N MET A 1 38.42 4.79 36.50
CA MET A 1 38.11 5.40 35.20
C MET A 1 38.05 4.40 34.05
N CYS A 2 38.64 3.20 34.15
CA CYS A 2 38.67 2.22 33.05
C CYS A 2 37.30 1.60 32.70
N THR A 3 36.39 1.44 33.66
CA THR A 3 35.09 0.80 33.41
C THR A 3 34.18 1.62 32.51
N PHE A 4 34.21 2.95 32.59
CA PHE A 4 33.24 3.82 31.90
C PHE A 4 33.46 3.89 30.38
N ALA A 5 34.72 3.84 29.94
CA ALA A 5 35.06 3.83 28.52
C ALA A 5 34.56 2.55 27.84
N ASP A 6 34.79 1.38 28.45
CA ASP A 6 34.38 0.08 27.90
C ASP A 6 32.86 -0.07 27.78
N GLN A 7 32.12 0.50 28.72
CA GLN A 7 30.65 0.50 28.68
C GLN A 7 30.16 1.36 27.52
N LEU A 8 30.78 2.54 27.32
CA LEU A 8 30.45 3.46 26.24
C LEU A 8 30.71 2.84 24.85
N THR A 9 31.84 2.13 24.69
CA THR A 9 32.22 1.47 23.42
C THR A 9 31.21 0.40 23.01
N THR A 10 30.53 -0.23 23.97
CA THR A 10 29.53 -1.27 23.71
C THR A 10 28.12 -0.70 23.56
N ILE A 11 27.76 0.31 24.35
CA ILE A 11 26.41 0.89 24.36
C ILE A 11 26.14 1.68 23.08
N VAL A 12 27.13 2.42 22.56
CA VAL A 12 26.95 3.28 21.39
C VAL A 12 26.58 2.47 20.12
N PRO A 13 27.28 1.40 19.73
CA PRO A 13 26.90 0.59 18.57
C PRO A 13 25.53 -0.08 18.73
N VAL A 14 25.20 -0.56 19.93
CA VAL A 14 23.90 -1.20 20.21
C VAL A 14 22.77 -0.18 20.09
N ALA A 15 22.94 1.02 20.64
CA ALA A 15 21.96 2.10 20.53
C ALA A 15 21.75 2.54 19.07
N VAL A 16 22.84 2.67 18.30
CA VAL A 16 22.77 3.00 16.87
C VAL A 16 22.06 1.89 16.08
N ALA A 17 22.39 0.62 16.33
CA ALA A 17 21.74 -0.52 15.66
C ALA A 17 20.23 -0.61 16.02
N ALA A 18 19.88 -0.33 17.28
CA ALA A 18 18.49 -0.28 17.72
C ALA A 18 17.72 0.88 17.06
N ALA A 19 18.32 2.08 16.99
CA ALA A 19 17.72 3.24 16.34
C ALA A 19 17.53 3.02 14.84
N LEU A 20 18.54 2.47 14.15
CA LEU A 20 18.45 2.17 12.72
C LEU A 20 17.43 1.08 12.43
N SER A 21 17.42 -0.01 13.20
CA SER A 21 16.47 -1.10 13.00
C SER A 21 15.03 -0.64 13.24
N THR A 22 14.77 0.10 14.32
CA THR A 22 13.43 0.66 14.60
C THR A 22 12.98 1.65 13.53
N TYR A 23 13.88 2.52 13.03
CA TYR A 23 13.58 3.45 11.93
C TYR A 23 13.22 2.71 10.63
N LEU A 24 14.00 1.68 10.26
CA LEU A 24 13.74 0.91 9.05
C LEU A 24 12.43 0.12 9.15
N LEU A 25 12.17 -0.52 10.29
CA LEU A 25 10.94 -1.27 10.54
C LEU A 25 9.72 -0.35 10.48
N THR A 26 9.74 0.78 11.17
CA THR A 26 8.63 1.75 11.15
C THR A 26 8.37 2.26 9.73
N ARG A 27 9.42 2.62 8.97
CA ARG A 27 9.26 3.08 7.59
C ARG A 27 8.68 1.99 6.67
N TYR A 28 9.12 0.74 6.84
CA TYR A 28 8.62 -0.40 6.08
C TYR A 28 7.12 -0.65 6.35
N PHE A 29 6.72 -0.70 7.63
CA PHE A 29 5.33 -0.92 8.01
C PHE A 29 4.42 0.28 7.71
N SER A 30 4.89 1.51 7.86
CA SER A 30 4.11 2.71 7.51
C SER A 30 3.94 2.90 6.01
N SER A 31 4.90 2.46 5.18
CA SER A 31 4.74 2.45 3.72
C SER A 31 3.68 1.46 3.24
N GLN A 32 3.31 0.50 4.08
CA GLN A 32 2.20 -0.42 3.82
C GLN A 32 0.85 0.26 4.10
N SER A 33 0.68 1.48 3.57
CA SER A 33 -0.60 2.17 3.57
C SER A 33 -1.63 1.27 2.87
N SER A 34 -2.53 0.76 3.69
CA SER A 34 -3.41 -0.32 3.28
C SER A 34 -4.33 0.13 2.13
N PRO A 35 -4.58 -0.71 1.12
CA PRO A 35 -5.46 -0.37 0.00
C PRO A 35 -6.95 -0.33 0.39
N LYS A 36 -7.27 -0.15 1.67
CA LYS A 36 -8.62 -0.31 2.26
C LYS A 36 -9.67 0.62 1.65
N SER A 37 -9.27 1.71 1.00
CA SER A 37 -10.18 2.64 0.30
C SER A 37 -10.30 2.37 -1.21
N ARG A 38 -9.51 1.46 -1.79
CA ARG A 38 -9.61 1.18 -3.22
C ARG A 38 -10.92 0.44 -3.51
N VAL A 39 -11.75 1.03 -4.37
CA VAL A 39 -13.00 0.40 -4.82
C VAL A 39 -12.72 -0.66 -5.89
N ASN A 40 -11.87 -0.33 -6.86
CA ASN A 40 -11.43 -1.26 -7.90
C ASN A 40 -10.24 -2.10 -7.40
N MET A 41 -10.41 -3.43 -7.27
CA MET A 41 -9.33 -4.34 -6.88
C MET A 41 -8.55 -4.91 -8.06
N SER A 42 -9.23 -5.24 -9.17
CA SER A 42 -8.67 -6.12 -10.20
C SER A 42 -9.02 -5.74 -11.65
N ILE A 43 -9.95 -4.81 -11.88
CA ILE A 43 -10.46 -4.54 -13.23
C ILE A 43 -9.57 -3.49 -13.91
N ASN A 44 -9.01 -3.83 -15.08
CA ASN A 44 -8.26 -2.93 -15.98
C ASN A 44 -7.25 -2.00 -15.25
N LYS A 45 -6.24 -2.60 -14.63
CA LYS A 45 -5.23 -1.89 -13.81
C LYS A 45 -4.15 -1.18 -14.61
N ASP A 46 -4.00 -1.54 -15.88
CA ASP A 46 -3.03 -0.92 -16.78
C ASP A 46 -3.51 0.46 -17.26
N SER A 47 -4.83 0.70 -17.23
CA SER A 47 -5.40 2.00 -17.53
C SER A 47 -5.38 2.94 -16.32
N PRO A 48 -4.90 4.19 -16.46
CA PRO A 48 -4.93 5.18 -15.38
C PRO A 48 -6.36 5.59 -15.02
N LYS A 49 -7.32 5.42 -15.94
CA LYS A 49 -8.74 5.72 -15.73
C LYS A 49 -9.61 4.76 -16.53
N VAL A 50 -10.38 3.95 -15.82
CA VAL A 50 -11.29 2.98 -16.42
C VAL A 50 -12.67 3.63 -16.62
N VAL A 51 -13.10 3.77 -17.87
CA VAL A 51 -14.40 4.30 -18.29
C VAL A 51 -14.98 3.34 -19.33
N HIS A 52 -16.26 2.99 -19.19
CA HIS A 52 -16.99 2.22 -20.19
C HIS A 52 -18.03 3.15 -20.85
N SER A 53 -17.97 3.27 -22.18
CA SER A 53 -18.96 3.97 -23.00
C SER A 53 -19.80 2.93 -23.73
N PHE A 54 -21.11 3.15 -23.79
CA PHE A 54 -22.05 2.33 -24.53
C PHE A 54 -22.94 3.25 -25.34
N ASP A 55 -23.11 2.94 -26.61
CA ASP A 55 -24.02 3.67 -27.50
C ASP A 55 -25.45 3.19 -27.26
N MET A 56 -26.42 4.09 -27.42
CA MET A 56 -27.79 3.81 -27.05
C MET A 56 -28.47 2.81 -27.98
N GLU A 57 -28.04 2.72 -29.25
CA GLU A 57 -28.57 1.74 -30.21
C GLU A 57 -28.18 0.30 -29.84
N ASP A 58 -27.08 0.12 -29.11
CA ASP A 58 -26.59 -1.19 -28.66
C ASP A 58 -27.30 -1.68 -27.39
N ILE A 59 -28.05 -0.79 -26.73
CA ILE A 59 -28.84 -1.13 -25.55
C ILE A 59 -30.16 -1.75 -26.03
N GLY A 60 -30.30 -3.07 -25.87
CA GLY A 60 -31.58 -3.77 -26.08
C GLY A 60 -32.65 -3.36 -25.06
N ASN A 61 -33.58 -4.27 -24.72
CA ASN A 61 -34.70 -3.92 -23.83
C ASN A 61 -34.30 -3.44 -22.42
N LYS A 62 -33.18 -3.94 -21.87
CA LYS A 62 -32.65 -3.54 -20.55
C LYS A 62 -31.19 -3.97 -20.40
N ALA A 63 -30.36 -3.08 -19.87
CA ALA A 63 -28.99 -3.38 -19.46
C ALA A 63 -28.77 -3.03 -17.98
N VAL A 64 -27.91 -3.79 -17.31
CA VAL A 64 -27.49 -3.52 -15.92
C VAL A 64 -25.97 -3.53 -15.86
N TYR A 65 -25.40 -2.41 -15.42
CA TYR A 65 -23.96 -2.22 -15.36
C TYR A 65 -23.44 -2.28 -13.93
N CYS A 66 -22.23 -2.83 -13.78
CA CYS A 66 -21.56 -2.89 -12.49
C CYS A 66 -21.20 -1.48 -12.01
N ARG A 67 -21.57 -1.16 -10.75
CA ARG A 67 -21.10 0.05 -10.06
C ARG A 67 -20.15 -0.23 -8.90
N CYS A 68 -19.97 -1.51 -8.56
CA CYS A 68 -19.23 -1.94 -7.38
C CYS A 68 -17.81 -2.41 -7.65
N TRP A 69 -17.40 -2.52 -8.92
CA TRP A 69 -16.08 -3.03 -9.33
C TRP A 69 -15.77 -4.47 -8.90
N ARG A 70 -16.82 -5.28 -8.64
CA ARG A 70 -16.70 -6.70 -8.25
C ARG A 70 -17.27 -7.67 -9.29
N SER A 71 -17.91 -7.16 -10.34
CA SER A 71 -18.41 -7.99 -11.44
C SER A 71 -17.24 -8.66 -12.16
N LYS A 72 -17.42 -9.94 -12.52
CA LYS A 72 -16.54 -10.67 -13.43
C LYS A 72 -17.06 -10.70 -14.87
N LYS A 73 -18.28 -10.19 -15.07
CA LYS A 73 -18.87 -9.90 -16.39
C LYS A 73 -18.34 -8.59 -16.91
#